data_AF-S3K352-F1
#
_entry.id   AF-S3K352-F1
#
_cell.length_a   1.000
_cell.length_b   1.000
_cell.length_c   1.000
_cell.angle_alpha   90.00
_cell.angle_beta   90.00
_cell.angle_gamma   90.00
#
_symmetry.space_group_name_H-M   'P 1'
#
loop_
_entity.id
_entity.type
_entity.pdbx_description
1 polymer ?
#
loop_
_entity_poly.entity_id
_entity_poly.type
_entity_poly.pdbx_seq_one_letter_code
_entity_poly.pdbx_strand_id
1 'polypeptide(L)'
;MKTVQRYAVIITAILFAGAVLFTGCPQKIDSGPSGGAQSGPDPNLWIEGGVLKGWKETPPTVLNVPAGVTEIAAYAFSGCTSLTSVNLPASLKTIGNSAFAGCTGLTGTVSLPAKLERVGEYAFAGCTGITGLDFSACTQPFVINDYAFAGCTELTGQVGFSSGLTAIKKNAFQDCNKVNKFDFSQCTQLTEIGYAAFANCTQITQVQLPASLQTIASSAFYGCTGLTSLTVDSASAHLCAIDNIVYTKDKTKLLCRIPKVTSVIFSDGLEEIAAYAFSGCTSLTSVNLPASLKTIGGGAFSVCTGLTGTVSLPAKLETVGVDAFNGCTGITGLDFSACTQSFVINNYAFKGCTELTGQVRFSSGLTAIKKNAFRDCNKVSNFDFSSCTRLTEIGSSAFTNCTAARYKVKTGSGLKQKLIAGGVDENKIDEVP
;
A
#
# COMPACT_ATOMS: atom_id res chain seq x y z
N MET A 1 -9.52 -11.72 11.56
CA MET A 1 -8.66 -10.86 12.42
C MET A 1 -7.23 -11.38 12.53
N LYS A 2 -6.95 -12.54 13.14
CA LYS A 2 -5.56 -12.92 13.46
C LYS A 2 -4.65 -13.25 12.27
N THR A 3 -5.13 -13.78 11.14
CA THR A 3 -4.22 -14.29 10.08
C THR A 3 -3.68 -13.22 9.13
N VAL A 4 -4.49 -12.22 8.72
CA VAL A 4 -4.04 -11.13 7.82
C VAL A 4 -3.29 -10.03 8.58
N GLN A 5 -3.70 -9.69 9.80
CA GLN A 5 -2.87 -8.91 10.72
C GLN A 5 -1.58 -9.66 11.04
N ARG A 6 -1.59 -11.00 11.16
CA ARG A 6 -0.34 -11.76 11.29
C ARG A 6 0.52 -11.69 10.03
N TYR A 7 -0.01 -11.75 8.80
CA TYR A 7 0.86 -11.60 7.63
C TYR A 7 1.46 -10.19 7.48
N ALA A 8 0.70 -9.13 7.79
CA ALA A 8 1.24 -7.76 7.82
C ALA A 8 2.25 -7.59 8.97
N VAL A 9 1.92 -8.01 10.19
CA VAL A 9 2.81 -7.92 11.36
C VAL A 9 4.01 -8.87 11.26
N ILE A 10 3.89 -10.03 10.61
CA ILE A 10 4.99 -10.98 10.39
C ILE A 10 5.88 -10.49 9.24
N ILE A 11 5.36 -9.87 8.17
CA ILE A 11 6.20 -9.25 7.15
C ILE A 11 6.90 -8.00 7.72
N THR A 12 6.22 -7.18 8.54
CA THR A 12 6.84 -6.07 9.27
C THR A 12 7.91 -6.58 10.25
N ALA A 13 7.62 -7.61 11.04
CA ALA A 13 8.59 -8.21 11.95
C ALA A 13 9.72 -8.98 11.24
N ILE A 14 9.51 -9.51 10.02
CA ILE A 14 10.55 -10.18 9.22
C ILE A 14 11.39 -9.16 8.43
N LEU A 15 10.82 -8.06 7.95
CA LEU A 15 11.56 -6.94 7.35
C LEU A 15 12.38 -6.21 8.41
N PHE A 16 11.81 -6.00 9.60
CA PHE A 16 12.58 -5.53 10.75
C PHE A 16 13.54 -6.60 11.26
N ALA A 17 13.24 -7.91 11.29
CA ALA A 17 14.23 -8.92 11.64
C ALA A 17 15.39 -8.99 10.63
N GLY A 18 15.15 -8.75 9.34
CA GLY A 18 16.20 -8.67 8.33
C GLY A 18 17.12 -7.45 8.51
N ALA A 19 16.57 -6.30 8.92
CA ALA A 19 17.33 -5.08 9.24
C ALA A 19 17.92 -5.09 10.67
N VAL A 20 17.32 -5.82 11.60
CA VAL A 20 17.73 -5.98 13.01
C VAL A 20 18.72 -7.14 13.19
N LEU A 21 18.96 -7.97 12.16
CA LEU A 21 20.05 -8.96 12.16
C LEU A 21 21.45 -8.33 12.07
N PHE A 22 21.57 -7.01 11.81
CA PHE A 22 22.80 -6.28 12.08
C PHE A 22 22.78 -5.73 13.51
N THR A 23 22.82 -6.64 14.49
CA THR A 23 23.18 -6.26 15.86
C THR A 23 24.66 -5.90 15.87
N GLY A 24 24.96 -4.67 15.49
CA GLY A 24 26.31 -4.15 15.41
C GLY A 24 26.38 -3.05 14.36
N CYS A 25 26.57 -1.82 14.83
CA CYS A 25 27.15 -0.73 14.05
C CYS A 25 28.31 -1.32 13.21
N PRO A 26 28.34 -1.23 11.86
CA PRO A 26 29.37 -1.89 11.05
C PRO A 26 30.76 -1.55 11.58
N GLN A 27 31.38 -2.53 12.25
CA GLN A 27 32.70 -2.38 12.83
C GLN A 27 33.72 -2.38 11.69
N LYS A 28 34.49 -1.29 11.62
CA LYS A 28 35.85 -1.20 11.09
C LYS A 28 36.04 -1.72 9.65
N ILE A 29 36.19 -0.79 8.70
CA ILE A 29 36.81 -1.15 7.41
C ILE A 29 38.32 -1.28 7.67
N ASP A 30 38.75 -2.49 8.01
CA ASP A 30 40.16 -2.86 8.16
C ASP A 30 40.84 -2.90 6.78
N SER A 31 41.11 -1.73 6.18
CA SER A 31 42.22 -1.44 5.25
C SER A 31 42.01 -0.12 4.48
N GLY A 32 42.84 0.89 4.75
CA GLY A 32 42.97 2.12 3.96
C GLY A 32 44.18 2.95 4.42
N PRO A 33 44.96 3.57 3.52
CA PRO A 33 46.40 3.77 3.69
C PRO A 33 46.77 4.81 4.73
N SER A 34 47.86 4.51 5.45
CA SER A 34 48.62 5.46 6.24
C SER A 34 49.28 6.50 5.34
N GLY A 35 48.77 7.74 5.33
CA GLY A 35 49.51 8.86 4.76
C GLY A 35 48.64 10.06 4.38
N GLY A 36 49.04 11.24 4.85
CA GLY A 36 48.58 12.53 4.34
C GLY A 36 47.80 13.36 5.35
N ALA A 37 48.47 14.37 5.90
CA ALA A 37 47.93 15.35 6.85
C ALA A 37 46.69 16.09 6.32
N GLN A 38 45.82 16.58 7.21
CA GLN A 38 45.44 18.00 7.26
C GLN A 38 44.45 18.33 8.40
N SER A 39 44.61 19.55 8.93
CA SER A 39 43.73 20.25 9.87
C SER A 39 42.28 20.28 9.38
N GLY A 40 41.34 19.67 10.12
CA GLY A 40 39.95 19.48 9.71
C GLY A 40 39.19 18.54 10.67
N PRO A 41 37.94 18.14 10.35
CA PRO A 41 36.91 17.59 11.27
C PRO A 41 37.31 16.29 12.00
N ASP A 42 36.49 15.86 12.97
CA ASP A 42 36.69 14.65 13.82
C ASP A 42 37.50 13.54 13.11
N PRO A 43 38.72 13.21 13.63
CA PRO A 43 39.67 12.33 12.94
C PRO A 43 39.13 10.91 12.72
N ASN A 44 38.07 10.55 13.45
CA ASN A 44 37.40 9.27 13.36
C ASN A 44 36.42 9.18 12.20
N LEU A 45 36.06 10.28 11.53
CA LEU A 45 35.20 10.23 10.35
C LEU A 45 35.98 9.71 9.14
N TRP A 46 35.38 8.76 8.41
CA TRP A 46 35.91 8.29 7.14
C TRP A 46 35.21 9.03 5.99
N ILE A 47 35.90 10.05 5.47
CA ILE A 47 35.43 10.88 4.37
C ILE A 47 36.37 10.70 3.17
N GLU A 48 35.82 10.37 2.02
CA GLU A 48 36.58 10.21 0.77
C GLU A 48 35.81 10.88 -0.37
N GLY A 49 36.44 11.83 -1.06
CA GLY A 49 35.82 12.53 -2.20
C GLY A 49 34.53 13.29 -1.85
N GLY A 50 34.39 13.79 -0.61
CA GLY A 50 33.16 14.45 -0.15
C GLY A 50 32.05 13.49 0.31
N VAL A 51 32.33 12.19 0.36
CA VAL A 51 31.38 11.15 0.82
C VAL A 51 31.77 10.68 2.22
N LEU A 52 30.87 10.82 3.19
CA LEU A 52 31.00 10.22 4.52
C LEU A 52 30.60 8.75 4.46
N LYS A 53 31.59 7.86 4.57
CA LYS A 53 31.43 6.42 4.43
C LYS A 53 31.22 5.69 5.76
N GLY A 54 31.53 6.33 6.88
CA GLY A 54 31.36 5.78 8.22
C GLY A 54 32.34 6.40 9.22
N TRP A 55 32.71 5.63 10.24
CA TRP A 55 33.69 6.02 11.25
C TRP A 55 34.78 4.94 11.39
N LYS A 56 35.95 5.32 11.90
CA LYS A 56 37.15 4.45 11.98
C LYS A 56 37.25 3.67 13.29
N GLU A 57 36.75 4.24 14.39
CA GLU A 57 36.95 3.70 15.74
C GLU A 57 35.62 3.34 16.44
N THR A 58 35.36 3.91 17.62
CA THR A 58 34.10 3.73 18.36
C THR A 58 33.00 4.59 17.72
N PRO A 59 31.78 4.08 17.52
CA PRO A 59 30.72 4.87 16.90
C PRO A 59 30.39 6.11 17.76
N PRO A 60 30.20 7.28 17.14
CA PRO A 60 29.97 8.52 17.88
C PRO A 60 28.59 8.53 18.55
N THR A 61 28.48 9.16 19.72
CA THR A 61 27.19 9.50 20.33
C THR A 61 26.55 10.70 19.63
N VAL A 62 27.35 11.65 19.16
CA VAL A 62 26.89 12.82 18.40
C VAL A 62 27.64 12.87 17.08
N LEU A 63 26.94 12.75 15.95
CA LEU A 63 27.55 12.84 14.63
C LEU A 63 27.46 14.28 14.10
N ASN A 64 28.61 14.96 14.05
CA ASN A 64 28.73 16.26 13.41
C ASN A 64 29.30 16.07 12.01
N VAL A 65 28.43 16.08 10.99
CA VAL A 65 28.88 15.88 9.60
C VAL A 65 29.52 17.18 9.08
N PRO A 66 30.78 17.16 8.64
CA PRO A 66 31.53 18.38 8.31
C PRO A 66 31.02 19.10 7.06
N ALA A 67 31.20 20.42 7.02
CA ALA A 67 30.98 21.20 5.80
C ALA A 67 31.82 20.64 4.63
N GLY A 68 31.25 20.60 3.43
CA GLY A 68 31.87 20.03 2.24
C GLY A 68 31.52 18.57 1.99
N VAL A 69 30.98 17.84 2.98
CA VAL A 69 30.36 16.54 2.73
C VAL A 69 29.10 16.74 1.89
N THR A 70 29.02 16.03 0.76
CA THR A 70 27.90 16.07 -0.18
C THR A 70 27.06 14.80 -0.13
N GLU A 71 27.59 13.71 0.41
CA GLU A 71 26.88 12.43 0.52
C GLU A 71 27.23 11.68 1.80
N ILE A 72 26.24 11.01 2.39
CA ILE A 72 26.44 9.94 3.37
C ILE A 72 26.20 8.63 2.65
N ALA A 73 27.20 7.74 2.65
CA ALA A 73 27.14 6.51 1.89
C ALA A 73 26.05 5.56 2.40
N ALA A 74 25.68 4.60 1.56
CA ALA A 74 24.79 3.52 1.97
C ALA A 74 25.37 2.76 3.17
N TYR A 75 24.51 2.42 4.14
CA TYR A 75 24.84 1.71 5.38
C TYR A 75 25.86 2.38 6.32
N ALA A 76 26.27 3.64 6.07
CA ALA A 76 27.38 4.30 6.76
C ALA A 76 27.25 4.31 8.30
N PHE A 77 26.03 4.32 8.84
CA PHE A 77 25.70 4.28 10.27
C PHE A 77 24.58 3.28 10.59
N SER A 78 24.31 2.30 9.72
CA SER A 78 23.25 1.31 9.94
C SER A 78 23.47 0.56 11.27
N GLY A 79 22.44 0.46 12.11
CA GLY A 79 22.48 -0.21 13.41
C GLY A 79 23.28 0.54 14.48
N CYS A 80 23.62 1.81 14.26
CA CYS A 80 24.34 2.62 15.25
C CYS A 80 23.41 3.01 16.41
N THR A 81 23.22 2.10 17.37
CA THR A 81 22.34 2.30 18.53
C THR A 81 22.91 3.26 19.57
N SER A 82 24.21 3.57 19.51
CA SER A 82 24.86 4.55 20.38
C SER A 82 24.74 6.00 19.89
N LEU A 83 24.42 6.22 18.61
CA LEU A 83 24.25 7.55 18.03
C LEU A 83 22.94 8.16 18.52
N THR A 84 23.03 9.26 19.28
CA THR A 84 21.87 9.95 19.85
C THR A 84 21.42 11.17 19.07
N SER A 85 22.30 11.80 18.31
CA SER A 85 21.98 12.99 17.50
C SER A 85 22.87 13.11 16.27
N VAL A 86 22.32 13.67 15.19
CA VAL A 86 23.04 13.94 13.94
C VAL A 86 22.85 15.39 13.49
N ASN A 87 23.95 16.04 13.12
CA ASN A 87 23.97 17.38 12.54
C ASN A 87 24.43 17.26 11.08
N LEU A 88 23.51 17.52 10.14
CA LEU A 88 23.73 17.41 8.70
C LEU A 88 24.12 18.78 8.11
N PRO A 89 25.20 18.89 7.31
CA PRO A 89 25.65 20.16 6.77
C PRO A 89 24.79 20.62 5.59
N ALA A 90 24.71 21.93 5.37
CA ALA A 90 23.98 22.51 4.25
C ALA A 90 24.50 22.09 2.86
N SER A 91 25.72 21.53 2.77
CA SER A 91 26.30 20.97 1.53
C SER A 91 25.77 19.59 1.16
N LEU A 92 25.13 18.89 2.09
CA LEU A 92 24.70 17.50 1.90
C LEU A 92 23.54 17.42 0.91
N LYS A 93 23.73 16.57 -0.11
CA LYS A 93 22.77 16.32 -1.19
C LYS A 93 22.09 14.96 -1.06
N THR A 94 22.83 13.96 -0.60
CA THR A 94 22.36 12.57 -0.58
C THR A 94 22.55 11.95 0.78
N ILE A 95 21.49 11.35 1.31
CA ILE A 95 21.56 10.37 2.38
C ILE A 95 21.37 8.99 1.73
N GLY A 96 22.39 8.15 1.78
CA GLY A 96 22.42 6.86 1.10
C GLY A 96 21.43 5.84 1.65
N ASN A 97 21.27 4.74 0.91
CA ASN A 97 20.35 3.66 1.30
C ASN A 97 20.77 3.07 2.66
N SER A 98 19.81 2.91 3.56
CA SER A 98 20.02 2.39 4.92
C SER A 98 21.10 3.14 5.73
N ALA A 99 21.45 4.38 5.37
CA ALA A 99 22.56 5.11 5.99
C ALA A 99 22.46 5.18 7.52
N PHE A 100 21.25 5.28 8.08
CA PHE A 100 20.95 5.30 9.51
C PHE A 100 19.91 4.25 9.89
N ALA A 101 19.68 3.21 9.07
CA ALA A 101 18.68 2.19 9.37
C ALA A 101 18.94 1.55 10.74
N GLY A 102 17.94 1.44 11.61
CA GLY A 102 18.08 0.83 12.93
C GLY A 102 18.89 1.62 13.96
N CYS A 103 19.18 2.91 13.74
CA CYS A 103 19.76 3.79 14.75
C CYS A 103 18.74 4.12 15.86
N THR A 104 18.44 3.15 16.72
CA THR A 104 17.41 3.27 17.76
C THR A 104 17.75 4.27 18.86
N GLY A 105 19.03 4.62 19.02
CA GLY A 105 19.48 5.67 19.92
C GLY A 105 19.24 7.08 19.38
N LEU A 106 19.02 7.24 18.07
CA LEU A 106 18.88 8.55 17.44
C LEU A 106 17.54 9.16 17.87
N THR A 107 17.60 10.23 18.65
CA THR A 107 16.43 10.83 19.29
C THR A 107 16.27 12.29 18.92
N GLY A 108 15.10 12.84 19.23
CA GLY A 108 14.79 14.25 18.96
C GLY A 108 14.43 14.51 17.50
N THR A 109 14.62 15.76 17.09
CA THR A 109 14.33 16.22 15.73
C THR A 109 15.57 16.08 14.84
N VAL A 110 15.41 15.46 13.67
CA VAL A 110 16.42 15.48 12.62
C VAL A 110 16.10 16.61 11.64
N SER A 111 16.99 17.58 11.51
CA SER A 111 16.89 18.66 10.51
C SER A 111 17.55 18.26 9.20
N LEU A 112 16.80 18.34 8.11
CA LEU A 112 17.23 17.96 6.78
C LEU A 112 17.81 19.19 6.04
N PRO A 113 18.91 19.03 5.28
CA PRO A 113 19.69 20.16 4.76
C PRO A 113 19.09 20.78 3.49
N ALA A 114 19.42 22.05 3.24
CA ALA A 114 18.81 22.85 2.16
C ALA A 114 19.09 22.34 0.74
N LYS A 115 20.22 21.67 0.52
CA LYS A 115 20.62 21.09 -0.77
C LYS A 115 20.27 19.61 -0.90
N LEU A 116 19.48 19.06 0.02
CA LEU A 116 19.06 17.67 -0.04
C LEU A 116 18.31 17.42 -1.35
N GLU A 117 18.74 16.42 -2.10
CA GLU A 117 18.11 15.94 -3.33
C GLU A 117 17.46 14.57 -3.08
N ARG A 118 18.00 13.78 -2.14
CA ARG A 118 17.57 12.40 -1.92
C ARG A 118 17.72 11.92 -0.47
N VAL A 119 16.63 11.42 0.10
CA VAL A 119 16.66 10.47 1.23
C VAL A 119 16.55 9.06 0.66
N GLY A 120 17.60 8.26 0.82
CA GLY A 120 17.73 6.93 0.24
C GLY A 120 16.75 5.89 0.79
N GLU A 121 16.71 4.73 0.12
CA GLU A 121 15.86 3.61 0.51
C GLU A 121 16.23 3.12 1.92
N TYR A 122 15.25 2.95 2.80
CA TYR A 122 15.44 2.61 4.23
C TYR A 122 16.36 3.55 5.02
N ALA A 123 16.69 4.75 4.53
CA ALA A 123 17.74 5.61 5.12
C ALA A 123 17.66 5.80 6.64
N PHE A 124 16.45 5.91 7.20
CA PHE A 124 16.16 6.02 8.63
C PHE A 124 15.16 4.95 9.10
N ALA A 125 14.99 3.85 8.35
CA ALA A 125 14.04 2.80 8.70
C ALA A 125 14.37 2.22 10.09
N GLY A 126 13.39 2.09 10.97
CA GLY A 126 13.57 1.55 12.32
C GLY A 126 14.37 2.47 13.25
N CYS A 127 14.55 3.75 12.92
CA CYS A 127 15.02 4.76 13.88
C CYS A 127 13.91 5.06 14.90
N THR A 128 13.70 4.14 15.84
CA THR A 128 12.56 4.19 16.75
C THR A 128 12.61 5.37 17.73
N GLY A 129 13.76 6.03 17.93
CA GLY A 129 13.90 7.16 18.85
C GLY A 129 13.58 8.54 18.25
N ILE A 130 13.52 8.70 16.92
CA ILE A 130 13.31 10.01 16.27
C ILE A 130 11.91 10.50 16.62
N THR A 131 11.81 11.70 17.18
CA THR A 131 10.53 12.31 17.57
C THR A 131 10.04 13.36 16.59
N GLY A 132 10.93 13.91 15.75
CA GLY A 132 10.59 14.95 14.77
C GLY A 132 11.45 14.90 13.51
N LEU A 133 10.91 15.41 12.42
CA LEU A 133 11.63 15.63 11.16
C LEU A 133 11.37 17.07 10.71
N ASP A 134 12.44 17.78 10.34
CA ASP A 134 12.37 19.15 9.88
C ASP A 134 12.89 19.27 8.44
N PHE A 135 11.96 19.46 7.50
CA PHE A 135 12.24 19.69 6.08
C PHE A 135 12.19 21.17 5.70
N SER A 136 12.08 22.11 6.64
CA SER A 136 11.81 23.53 6.35
C SER A 136 12.86 24.18 5.42
N ALA A 137 14.11 23.70 5.47
CA ALA A 137 15.19 24.18 4.62
C ALA A 137 15.18 23.60 3.18
N CYS A 138 14.50 22.48 2.94
CA CYS A 138 14.57 21.70 1.69
C CYS A 138 13.73 22.34 0.57
N THR A 139 14.15 23.48 0.03
CA THR A 139 13.40 24.21 -1.00
C THR A 139 13.72 23.79 -2.43
N GLN A 140 14.82 23.05 -2.64
CA GLN A 140 15.19 22.45 -3.92
C GLN A 140 14.50 21.09 -4.12
N PRO A 141 14.32 20.62 -5.37
CA PRO A 141 13.69 19.33 -5.65
C PRO A 141 14.33 18.16 -4.89
N PHE A 142 13.52 17.45 -4.09
CA PHE A 142 13.98 16.26 -3.37
C PHE A 142 12.94 15.14 -3.35
N VAL A 143 13.44 13.90 -3.15
CA VAL A 143 12.63 12.68 -3.08
C VAL A 143 12.88 11.95 -1.76
N ILE A 144 11.81 11.45 -1.16
CA ILE A 144 11.83 10.51 -0.03
C ILE A 144 11.61 9.10 -0.60
N ASN A 145 12.64 8.26 -0.61
CA ASN A 145 12.59 6.93 -1.24
C ASN A 145 11.89 5.87 -0.38
N ASP A 146 11.79 4.68 -0.97
CA ASP A 146 11.12 3.52 -0.43
C ASP A 146 11.56 3.25 1.03
N TYR A 147 10.59 3.11 1.91
CA TYR A 147 10.78 2.83 3.35
C TYR A 147 11.70 3.80 4.11
N ALA A 148 12.02 4.98 3.57
CA ALA A 148 13.02 5.88 4.13
C ALA A 148 12.88 6.17 5.63
N PHE A 149 11.66 6.29 6.15
CA PHE A 149 11.34 6.51 7.57
C PHE A 149 10.39 5.42 8.11
N ALA A 150 10.35 4.24 7.50
CA ALA A 150 9.45 3.17 7.93
C ALA A 150 9.78 2.73 9.38
N GLY A 151 8.78 2.63 10.24
CA GLY A 151 8.93 2.22 11.64
C GLY A 151 9.66 3.22 12.54
N CYS A 152 9.70 4.51 12.18
CA CYS A 152 10.02 5.56 13.15
C CYS A 152 8.86 5.72 14.15
N THR A 153 8.75 4.77 15.09
CA THR A 153 7.55 4.61 15.93
C THR A 153 7.35 5.72 16.96
N GLU A 154 8.39 6.46 17.34
CA GLU A 154 8.28 7.63 18.22
C GLU A 154 8.09 8.95 17.46
N LEU A 155 8.10 8.93 16.12
CA LEU A 155 7.86 10.12 15.31
C LEU A 155 6.44 10.62 15.60
N THR A 156 6.36 11.84 16.13
CA THR A 156 5.10 12.38 16.67
C THR A 156 4.86 13.82 16.24
N GLY A 157 3.70 14.35 16.62
CA GLY A 157 3.30 15.70 16.23
C GLY A 157 3.07 15.81 14.72
N GLN A 158 3.38 17.00 14.21
CA GLN A 158 3.26 17.34 12.81
C GLN A 158 4.59 17.09 12.08
N VAL A 159 4.53 16.40 10.94
CA VAL A 159 5.62 16.34 9.96
C VAL A 159 5.26 17.30 8.82
N GLY A 160 5.97 18.44 8.75
CA GLY A 160 5.79 19.43 7.70
C GLY A 160 6.78 19.23 6.55
N PHE A 161 6.28 19.28 5.32
CA PHE A 161 7.09 19.25 4.12
C PHE A 161 7.22 20.65 3.50
N SER A 162 8.28 20.87 2.73
CA SER A 162 8.60 22.12 2.05
C SER A 162 8.29 22.07 0.55
N SER A 163 8.43 23.21 -0.12
CA SER A 163 8.16 23.38 -1.56
C SER A 163 9.00 22.51 -2.48
N GLY A 164 10.16 22.02 -2.00
CA GLY A 164 11.05 21.15 -2.76
C GLY A 164 10.59 19.69 -2.87
N LEU A 165 9.62 19.24 -2.07
CA LEU A 165 9.23 17.84 -2.08
C LEU A 165 8.57 17.47 -3.41
N THR A 166 9.15 16.50 -4.13
CA THR A 166 8.64 16.04 -5.44
C THR A 166 7.92 14.70 -5.38
N ALA A 167 8.36 13.78 -4.54
CA ALA A 167 7.74 12.47 -4.39
C ALA A 167 7.98 11.86 -3.00
N ILE A 168 6.97 11.15 -2.51
CA ILE A 168 7.06 10.26 -1.36
C ILE A 168 6.84 8.84 -1.88
N LYS A 169 7.86 8.00 -1.80
CA LYS A 169 7.84 6.68 -2.41
C LYS A 169 7.27 5.61 -1.49
N LYS A 170 7.35 4.34 -1.92
CA LYS A 170 6.62 3.22 -1.35
C LYS A 170 6.96 3.04 0.14
N ASN A 171 5.94 2.91 0.98
CA ASN A 171 6.09 2.64 2.42
C ASN A 171 6.98 3.65 3.19
N ALA A 172 7.26 4.84 2.63
CA ALA A 172 8.25 5.78 3.16
C ALA A 172 8.03 6.16 4.64
N PHE A 173 6.78 6.27 5.09
CA PHE A 173 6.38 6.56 6.46
C PHE A 173 5.51 5.44 7.07
N GLN A 174 5.62 4.21 6.56
CA GLN A 174 4.87 3.08 7.11
C GLN A 174 5.14 2.95 8.62
N ASP A 175 4.10 2.63 9.40
CA ASP A 175 4.18 2.35 10.85
C ASP A 175 4.71 3.55 11.69
N CYS A 176 4.70 4.77 11.15
CA CYS A 176 4.90 6.03 11.90
C CYS A 176 3.64 6.35 12.73
N ASN A 177 3.34 5.48 13.69
CA ASN A 177 2.02 5.38 14.31
C ASN A 177 1.64 6.54 15.24
N LYS A 178 2.60 7.37 15.67
CA LYS A 178 2.40 8.53 16.55
C LYS A 178 2.31 9.88 15.83
N VAL A 179 2.53 9.93 14.51
CA VAL A 179 2.34 11.17 13.71
C VAL A 179 0.86 11.52 13.70
N ASN A 180 0.53 12.76 14.07
CA ASN A 180 -0.85 13.23 14.11
C ASN A 180 -1.25 14.04 12.86
N LYS A 181 -0.26 14.56 12.12
CA LYS A 181 -0.48 15.33 10.89
C LYS A 181 0.72 15.26 9.95
N PHE A 182 0.46 14.96 8.69
CA PHE A 182 1.37 15.24 7.58
C PHE A 182 0.91 16.53 6.90
N ASP A 183 1.73 17.58 6.96
CA ASP A 183 1.39 18.90 6.45
C ASP A 183 2.01 19.13 5.07
N PHE A 184 1.14 19.18 4.06
CA PHE A 184 1.49 19.41 2.66
C PHE A 184 1.23 20.86 2.21
N SER A 185 0.91 21.79 3.11
CA SER A 185 0.49 23.16 2.74
C SER A 185 1.55 23.95 1.98
N GLN A 186 2.82 23.62 2.13
CA GLN A 186 3.93 24.25 1.40
C GLN A 186 4.36 23.46 0.16
N CYS A 187 3.78 22.28 -0.10
CA CYS A 187 4.17 21.43 -1.22
C CYS A 187 3.62 21.97 -2.54
N THR A 188 4.49 22.57 -3.36
CA THR A 188 4.14 23.06 -4.69
C THR A 188 4.63 22.16 -5.83
N GLN A 189 5.48 21.18 -5.52
CA GLN A 189 6.11 20.28 -6.50
C GLN A 189 5.82 18.80 -6.29
N LEU A 190 5.05 18.44 -5.25
CA LEU A 190 4.76 17.04 -4.93
C LEU A 190 3.83 16.47 -5.98
N THR A 191 4.27 15.50 -6.77
CA THR A 191 3.48 14.87 -7.85
C THR A 191 3.03 13.45 -7.52
N GLU A 192 3.70 12.77 -6.60
CA GLU A 192 3.50 11.34 -6.34
C GLU A 192 3.50 10.98 -4.85
N ILE A 193 2.48 10.23 -4.44
CA ILE A 193 2.46 9.46 -3.19
C ILE A 193 2.41 7.97 -3.52
N GLY A 194 3.44 7.24 -3.10
CA GLY A 194 3.69 5.85 -3.43
C GLY A 194 2.85 4.84 -2.64
N TYR A 195 3.00 3.56 -3.03
CA TYR A 195 2.23 2.45 -2.46
C TYR A 195 2.42 2.41 -0.95
N ALA A 196 1.33 2.37 -0.18
CA ALA A 196 1.37 2.26 1.28
C ALA A 196 2.28 3.30 2.00
N ALA A 197 2.52 4.47 1.37
CA ALA A 197 3.46 5.49 1.87
C ALA A 197 3.22 5.89 3.34
N PHE A 198 1.96 5.94 3.78
CA PHE A 198 1.56 6.28 5.16
C PHE A 198 0.82 5.13 5.83
N ALA A 199 1.04 3.88 5.40
CA ALA A 199 0.31 2.75 5.97
C ALA A 199 0.53 2.62 7.47
N ASN A 200 -0.55 2.35 8.21
CA ASN A 200 -0.59 2.22 9.67
C ASN A 200 -0.13 3.48 10.45
N CYS A 201 -0.19 4.66 9.84
CA CYS A 201 -0.09 5.93 10.58
C CYS A 201 -1.40 6.16 11.37
N THR A 202 -1.58 5.44 12.49
CA THR A 202 -2.89 5.30 13.14
C THR A 202 -3.45 6.57 13.79
N GLN A 203 -2.61 7.58 14.05
CA GLN A 203 -2.98 8.81 14.76
C GLN A 203 -3.23 10.02 13.83
N ILE A 204 -3.01 9.89 12.52
CA ILE A 204 -3.37 10.98 11.60
C ILE A 204 -4.88 11.15 11.57
N THR A 205 -5.36 12.38 11.73
CA THR A 205 -6.81 12.67 11.79
C THR A 205 -7.34 13.33 10.53
N GLN A 206 -6.50 14.14 9.88
CA GLN A 206 -6.85 14.87 8.66
C GLN A 206 -5.67 14.88 7.69
N VAL A 207 -5.98 14.78 6.41
CA VAL A 207 -5.02 14.96 5.32
C VAL A 207 -5.66 15.86 4.26
N GLN A 208 -4.98 16.96 3.94
CA GLN A 208 -5.28 17.79 2.78
C GLN A 208 -4.17 17.59 1.75
N LEU A 209 -4.52 17.01 0.60
CA LEU A 209 -3.59 16.76 -0.49
C LEU A 209 -3.34 18.07 -1.28
N PRO A 210 -2.09 18.40 -1.63
CA PRO A 210 -1.76 19.67 -2.28
C PRO A 210 -2.18 19.69 -3.76
N ALA A 211 -2.35 20.88 -4.32
CA ALA A 211 -2.81 21.07 -5.71
C ALA A 211 -1.89 20.42 -6.76
N SER A 212 -0.59 20.32 -6.48
CA SER A 212 0.42 19.74 -7.38
C SER A 212 0.34 18.23 -7.51
N LEU A 213 -0.34 17.54 -6.57
CA LEU A 213 -0.35 16.09 -6.50
C LEU A 213 -1.09 15.50 -7.70
N GLN A 214 -0.41 14.61 -8.43
CA GLN A 214 -0.94 13.99 -9.64
C GLN A 214 -1.40 12.56 -9.39
N THR A 215 -0.65 11.79 -8.60
CA THR A 215 -0.89 10.36 -8.41
C THR A 215 -0.80 9.93 -6.96
N ILE A 216 -1.69 9.00 -6.60
CA ILE A 216 -1.70 8.30 -5.32
C ILE A 216 -1.79 6.82 -5.64
N ALA A 217 -0.75 6.07 -5.26
CA ALA A 217 -0.73 4.63 -5.43
C ALA A 217 -1.59 3.93 -4.37
N SER A 218 -1.92 2.68 -4.66
CA SER A 218 -2.79 1.85 -3.82
C SER A 218 -2.34 1.79 -2.36
N SER A 219 -3.30 1.70 -1.46
CA SER A 219 -3.06 1.55 -0.01
C SER A 219 -2.29 2.69 0.66
N ALA A 220 -2.08 3.85 0.02
CA ALA A 220 -1.30 4.96 0.59
C ALA A 220 -1.66 5.32 2.05
N PHE A 221 -2.94 5.22 2.42
CA PHE A 221 -3.47 5.46 3.76
C PHE A 221 -4.09 4.21 4.42
N TYR A 222 -3.65 3.01 4.02
CA TYR A 222 -4.14 1.76 4.60
C TYR A 222 -3.86 1.70 6.11
N GLY A 223 -4.83 1.29 6.92
CA GLY A 223 -4.64 1.17 8.37
C GLY A 223 -4.51 2.49 9.13
N CYS A 224 -4.70 3.66 8.49
CA CYS A 224 -4.70 4.97 9.16
C CYS A 224 -5.98 5.20 9.99
N THR A 225 -6.26 4.36 10.98
CA THR A 225 -7.57 4.24 11.66
C THR A 225 -8.11 5.52 12.31
N GLY A 226 -7.26 6.51 12.59
CA GLY A 226 -7.65 7.82 13.10
C GLY A 226 -8.14 8.81 12.03
N LEU A 227 -7.92 8.51 10.74
CA LEU A 227 -8.19 9.45 9.65
C LEU A 227 -9.69 9.62 9.46
N THR A 228 -10.19 10.82 9.75
CA THR A 228 -11.61 11.19 9.63
C THR A 228 -11.88 12.18 8.50
N SER A 229 -10.86 12.89 8.01
CA SER A 229 -10.99 13.81 6.88
C SER A 229 -9.89 13.60 5.85
N LEU A 230 -10.29 13.46 4.58
CA LEU A 230 -9.37 13.38 3.46
C LEU A 230 -9.87 14.31 2.35
N THR A 231 -9.13 15.39 2.10
CA THR A 231 -9.50 16.42 1.13
C THR A 231 -8.39 16.61 0.10
N VAL A 232 -8.74 17.26 -1.01
CA VAL A 232 -7.81 17.68 -2.05
C VAL A 232 -7.96 19.18 -2.21
N ASP A 233 -6.85 19.89 -2.36
CA ASP A 233 -6.85 21.31 -2.68
C ASP A 233 -7.73 21.59 -3.91
N SER A 234 -8.64 22.58 -3.79
CA SER A 234 -9.55 22.98 -4.85
C SER A 234 -8.87 23.39 -6.16
N ALA A 235 -7.62 23.89 -6.09
CA ALA A 235 -6.82 24.27 -7.24
C ALA A 235 -6.19 23.07 -7.97
N SER A 236 -6.34 21.83 -7.47
CA SER A 236 -5.79 20.65 -8.13
C SER A 236 -6.38 20.46 -9.53
N ALA A 237 -5.49 20.35 -10.53
CA ALA A 237 -5.86 20.01 -11.90
C ALA A 237 -5.98 18.49 -12.13
N HIS A 238 -5.53 17.66 -11.18
CA HIS A 238 -5.36 16.21 -11.37
C HIS A 238 -6.27 15.36 -10.51
N LEU A 239 -6.62 15.84 -9.31
CA LEU A 239 -7.38 15.09 -8.32
C LEU A 239 -8.59 15.90 -7.83
N CYS A 240 -9.57 15.19 -7.28
CA CYS A 240 -10.64 15.80 -6.49
C CYS A 240 -11.07 14.87 -5.36
N ALA A 241 -11.71 15.43 -4.34
CA ALA A 241 -12.30 14.64 -3.26
C ALA A 241 -13.81 14.93 -3.17
N ILE A 242 -14.59 13.87 -2.97
CA ILE A 242 -16.03 13.93 -2.69
C ILE A 242 -16.26 13.04 -1.48
N ASP A 243 -16.84 13.59 -0.41
CA ASP A 243 -17.19 12.86 0.81
C ASP A 243 -16.05 11.97 1.35
N ASN A 244 -14.84 12.53 1.41
CA ASN A 244 -13.62 11.86 1.89
C ASN A 244 -13.13 10.68 1.03
N ILE A 245 -13.56 10.64 -0.22
CA ILE A 245 -13.10 9.71 -1.25
C ILE A 245 -12.39 10.51 -2.33
N VAL A 246 -11.16 10.10 -2.66
CA VAL A 246 -10.32 10.76 -3.64
C VAL A 246 -10.45 10.08 -5.00
N TYR A 247 -10.63 10.89 -6.03
CA TYR A 247 -10.74 10.49 -7.41
C TYR A 247 -9.71 11.23 -8.28
N THR A 248 -9.50 10.74 -9.51
CA THR A 248 -8.98 11.57 -10.60
C THR A 248 -9.91 12.75 -10.86
N LYS A 249 -9.40 13.84 -11.46
CA LYS A 249 -10.18 15.08 -11.67
C LYS A 249 -11.45 14.88 -12.49
N ASP A 250 -11.37 14.02 -13.50
CA ASP A 250 -12.48 13.59 -14.36
C ASP A 250 -13.43 12.57 -13.68
N LYS A 251 -13.09 12.12 -12.47
CA LYS A 251 -13.84 11.15 -11.65
C LYS A 251 -13.98 9.76 -12.28
N THR A 252 -13.18 9.44 -13.28
CA THR A 252 -13.18 8.11 -13.93
C THR A 252 -12.49 7.05 -13.09
N LYS A 253 -11.65 7.44 -12.12
CA LYS A 253 -10.96 6.51 -11.22
C LYS A 253 -11.02 6.93 -9.76
N LEU A 254 -11.44 6.02 -8.89
CA LEU A 254 -11.43 6.17 -7.44
C LEU A 254 -10.12 5.61 -6.89
N LEU A 255 -9.37 6.42 -6.15
CA LEU A 255 -8.00 6.11 -5.72
C LEU A 255 -7.92 5.61 -4.27
N CYS A 256 -8.50 6.36 -3.34
CA CYS A 256 -8.45 6.05 -1.91
C CYS A 256 -9.55 6.78 -1.13
N ARG A 257 -9.66 6.49 0.16
CA ARG A 257 -10.71 7.00 1.05
C ARG A 257 -10.26 6.93 2.52
N ILE A 258 -11.03 7.54 3.41
CA ILE A 258 -10.86 7.40 4.87
C ILE A 258 -11.28 6.01 5.39
N PRO A 259 -10.67 5.43 6.46
CA PRO A 259 -10.95 4.06 6.92
C PRO A 259 -12.38 3.73 7.34
N LYS A 260 -13.20 4.72 7.70
CA LYS A 260 -14.57 4.53 8.20
C LYS A 260 -15.60 5.19 7.29
N VAL A 261 -15.77 4.65 6.09
CA VAL A 261 -16.86 5.06 5.19
C VAL A 261 -18.03 4.10 5.39
N THR A 262 -19.22 4.62 5.68
CA THR A 262 -20.44 3.83 5.92
C THR A 262 -21.24 3.58 4.64
N SER A 263 -21.25 4.56 3.75
CA SER A 263 -21.96 4.52 2.46
C SER A 263 -21.15 5.25 1.41
N VAL A 264 -21.26 4.81 0.16
CA VAL A 264 -20.60 5.43 -0.98
C VAL A 264 -21.62 5.67 -2.08
N ILE A 265 -21.65 6.89 -2.59
CA ILE A 265 -22.31 7.21 -3.86
C ILE A 265 -21.19 7.40 -4.87
N PHE A 266 -21.06 6.47 -5.81
CA PHE A 266 -20.06 6.56 -6.86
C PHE A 266 -20.50 7.56 -7.93
N SER A 267 -19.53 8.20 -8.58
CA SER A 267 -19.78 9.06 -9.75
C SER A 267 -20.32 8.23 -10.92
N ASP A 268 -21.29 8.77 -11.67
CA ASP A 268 -21.91 8.11 -12.83
C ASP A 268 -20.91 7.78 -13.96
N GLY A 269 -19.77 8.47 -14.00
CA GLY A 269 -18.68 8.25 -14.94
C GLY A 269 -17.53 7.38 -14.43
N LEU A 270 -17.66 6.78 -13.23
CA LEU A 270 -16.59 6.00 -12.63
C LEU A 270 -16.34 4.71 -13.43
N GLU A 271 -15.12 4.53 -13.94
CA GLU A 271 -14.70 3.38 -14.73
C GLU A 271 -13.83 2.40 -13.94
N GLU A 272 -13.08 2.88 -12.94
CA GLU A 272 -12.16 2.05 -12.14
C GLU A 272 -12.24 2.36 -10.64
N ILE A 273 -12.36 1.31 -9.83
CA ILE A 273 -12.06 1.35 -8.39
C ILE A 273 -10.64 0.80 -8.20
N ALA A 274 -9.71 1.63 -7.73
CA ALA A 274 -8.31 1.23 -7.58
C ALA A 274 -8.13 0.07 -6.59
N ALA A 275 -7.02 -0.65 -6.76
CA ALA A 275 -6.66 -1.74 -5.87
C ALA A 275 -6.61 -1.28 -4.40
N TYR A 276 -7.18 -2.10 -3.52
CA TYR A 276 -7.29 -1.86 -2.06
C TYR A 276 -8.02 -0.58 -1.62
N ALA A 277 -8.71 0.14 -2.52
CA ALA A 277 -9.35 1.42 -2.17
C ALA A 277 -10.31 1.34 -0.97
N PHE A 278 -11.10 0.26 -0.86
CA PHE A 278 -11.99 -0.02 0.27
C PHE A 278 -11.50 -1.17 1.15
N SER A 279 -10.27 -1.66 0.98
CA SER A 279 -9.78 -2.79 1.78
C SER A 279 -9.90 -2.52 3.28
N GLY A 280 -10.41 -3.51 4.01
CA GLY A 280 -10.67 -3.43 5.44
C GLY A 280 -11.78 -2.45 5.85
N CYS A 281 -12.61 -1.96 4.93
CA CYS A 281 -13.74 -1.10 5.28
C CYS A 281 -14.86 -1.93 5.94
N THR A 282 -14.73 -2.20 7.23
CA THR A 282 -15.73 -2.97 7.98
C THR A 282 -17.00 -2.18 8.28
N SER A 283 -16.97 -0.86 8.11
CA SER A 283 -18.13 0.03 8.28
C SER A 283 -19.02 0.16 7.05
N LEU A 284 -18.53 -0.23 5.87
CA LEU A 284 -19.29 -0.13 4.62
C LEU A 284 -20.30 -1.27 4.53
N THR A 285 -21.59 -0.94 4.54
CA THR A 285 -22.66 -1.97 4.63
C THR A 285 -23.22 -2.41 3.29
N SER A 286 -23.14 -1.54 2.27
CA SER A 286 -23.66 -1.79 0.93
C SER A 286 -22.86 -1.03 -0.12
N VAL A 287 -22.83 -1.55 -1.35
CA VAL A 287 -22.25 -0.88 -2.52
C VAL A 287 -23.21 -0.94 -3.69
N ASN A 288 -23.45 0.21 -4.32
CA ASN A 288 -24.19 0.31 -5.58
C ASN A 288 -23.21 0.66 -6.70
N LEU A 289 -22.70 -0.34 -7.42
CA LEU A 289 -21.68 -0.13 -8.44
C LEU A 289 -22.27 0.58 -9.67
N PRO A 290 -21.65 1.66 -10.19
CA PRO A 290 -22.20 2.43 -11.30
C PRO A 290 -22.10 1.65 -12.63
N ALA A 291 -23.04 1.89 -13.54
CA ALA A 291 -23.13 1.17 -14.81
C ALA A 291 -21.91 1.40 -15.74
N SER A 292 -21.17 2.49 -15.53
CA SER A 292 -19.92 2.82 -16.24
C SER A 292 -18.72 1.96 -15.82
N LEU A 293 -18.78 1.32 -14.65
CA LEU A 293 -17.63 0.67 -14.03
C LEU A 293 -17.15 -0.54 -14.85
N LYS A 294 -15.87 -0.52 -15.22
CA LYS A 294 -15.19 -1.57 -15.98
C LYS A 294 -14.29 -2.43 -15.09
N THR A 295 -13.64 -1.81 -14.11
CA THR A 295 -12.61 -2.48 -13.31
C THR A 295 -12.84 -2.33 -11.81
N ILE A 296 -12.95 -3.47 -11.13
CA ILE A 296 -12.81 -3.55 -9.68
C ILE A 296 -11.39 -4.03 -9.40
N GLY A 297 -10.53 -3.14 -8.89
CA GLY A 297 -9.13 -3.41 -8.65
C GLY A 297 -8.87 -4.54 -7.65
N GLY A 298 -7.65 -5.07 -7.66
CA GLY A 298 -7.26 -6.16 -6.76
C GLY A 298 -7.40 -5.75 -5.29
N GLY A 299 -8.04 -6.57 -4.47
CA GLY A 299 -8.30 -6.30 -3.07
C GLY A 299 -9.22 -5.11 -2.80
N ALA A 300 -9.87 -4.53 -3.82
CA ALA A 300 -10.62 -3.27 -3.72
C ALA A 300 -11.58 -3.24 -2.52
N PHE A 301 -12.32 -4.32 -2.28
CA PHE A 301 -13.23 -4.50 -1.14
C PHE A 301 -12.77 -5.62 -0.20
N SER A 302 -11.52 -6.06 -0.25
CA SER A 302 -11.06 -7.18 0.59
C SER A 302 -11.29 -6.90 2.08
N VAL A 303 -11.83 -7.87 2.80
CA VAL A 303 -12.16 -7.80 4.24
C VAL A 303 -13.16 -6.67 4.57
N CYS A 304 -14.01 -6.27 3.63
CA CYS A 304 -15.19 -5.46 3.93
C CYS A 304 -16.27 -6.34 4.58
N THR A 305 -16.05 -6.76 5.82
CA THR A 305 -16.96 -7.69 6.53
C THR A 305 -18.32 -7.08 6.85
N GLY A 306 -18.45 -5.75 6.74
CA GLY A 306 -19.72 -5.04 6.86
C GLY A 306 -20.59 -5.14 5.61
N LEU A 307 -20.02 -5.45 4.43
CA LEU A 307 -20.79 -5.59 3.21
C LEU A 307 -21.74 -6.77 3.33
N THR A 308 -23.03 -6.49 3.20
CA THR A 308 -24.10 -7.48 3.31
C THR A 308 -25.03 -7.41 2.12
N GLY A 309 -25.90 -8.41 1.98
CA GLY A 309 -26.89 -8.47 0.91
C GLY A 309 -26.29 -8.90 -0.43
N THR A 310 -27.02 -8.58 -1.50
CA THR A 310 -26.62 -8.90 -2.87
C THR A 310 -25.76 -7.79 -3.45
N VAL A 311 -24.63 -8.14 -4.03
CA VAL A 311 -23.82 -7.22 -4.85
C VAL A 311 -24.19 -7.43 -6.32
N SER A 312 -24.76 -6.40 -6.95
CA SER A 312 -25.01 -6.38 -8.39
C SER A 312 -23.79 -5.85 -9.14
N LEU A 313 -23.35 -6.60 -10.14
CA LEU A 313 -22.18 -6.30 -10.95
C LEU A 313 -22.60 -5.55 -12.24
N PRO A 314 -21.86 -4.51 -12.66
CA PRO A 314 -22.29 -3.60 -13.71
C PRO A 314 -22.11 -4.17 -15.13
N ALA A 315 -22.89 -3.65 -16.09
CA ALA A 315 -22.95 -4.19 -17.45
C ALA A 315 -21.64 -4.07 -18.24
N LYS A 316 -20.84 -3.01 -17.97
CA LYS A 316 -19.53 -2.76 -18.59
C LYS A 316 -18.37 -3.41 -17.83
N LEU A 317 -18.64 -4.23 -16.81
CA LEU A 317 -17.59 -4.88 -16.03
C LEU A 317 -16.74 -5.76 -16.95
N GLU A 318 -15.44 -5.54 -16.94
CA GLU A 318 -14.43 -6.33 -17.66
C GLU A 318 -13.62 -7.18 -16.68
N THR A 319 -13.36 -6.67 -15.48
CA THR A 319 -12.48 -7.32 -14.51
C THR A 319 -12.96 -7.20 -13.07
N VAL A 320 -13.10 -8.35 -12.40
CA VAL A 320 -13.04 -8.46 -10.95
C VAL A 320 -11.62 -8.86 -10.56
N GLY A 321 -10.89 -7.95 -9.90
CA GLY A 321 -9.47 -8.10 -9.61
C GLY A 321 -9.13 -9.21 -8.60
N VAL A 322 -7.84 -9.52 -8.50
CA VAL A 322 -7.31 -10.50 -7.54
C VAL A 322 -7.72 -10.09 -6.12
N ASP A 323 -8.29 -10.99 -5.33
CA ASP A 323 -8.74 -10.72 -3.96
C ASP A 323 -9.83 -9.62 -3.82
N ALA A 324 -10.47 -9.16 -4.90
CA ALA A 324 -11.35 -7.98 -4.90
C ALA A 324 -12.38 -7.94 -3.76
N PHE A 325 -13.02 -9.06 -3.45
CA PHE A 325 -13.97 -9.28 -2.37
C PHE A 325 -13.51 -10.41 -1.41
N ASN A 326 -12.21 -10.69 -1.35
CA ASN A 326 -11.67 -11.72 -0.45
C ASN A 326 -11.99 -11.36 1.01
N GLY A 327 -12.66 -12.27 1.73
CA GLY A 327 -13.02 -12.11 3.12
C GLY A 327 -14.21 -11.19 3.34
N CYS A 328 -14.99 -10.87 2.31
CA CYS A 328 -16.28 -10.21 2.44
C CYS A 328 -17.32 -11.19 2.98
N THR A 329 -17.20 -11.49 4.28
CA THR A 329 -17.96 -12.56 4.92
C THR A 329 -19.46 -12.33 4.95
N GLY A 330 -19.95 -11.09 4.83
CA GLY A 330 -21.37 -10.76 4.96
C GLY A 330 -22.17 -10.77 3.65
N ILE A 331 -21.51 -10.85 2.49
CA ILE A 331 -22.21 -10.85 1.19
C ILE A 331 -23.04 -12.12 1.07
N THR A 332 -24.35 -11.98 0.81
CA THR A 332 -25.29 -13.10 0.72
C THR A 332 -25.61 -13.50 -0.71
N GLY A 333 -25.41 -12.60 -1.68
CA GLY A 333 -25.71 -12.84 -3.09
C GLY A 333 -24.78 -12.09 -4.04
N LEU A 334 -24.61 -12.64 -5.24
CA LEU A 334 -23.90 -12.00 -6.36
C LEU A 334 -24.79 -12.04 -7.59
N ASP A 335 -24.96 -10.90 -8.25
CA ASP A 335 -25.77 -10.77 -9.45
C ASP A 335 -24.92 -10.29 -10.64
N PHE A 336 -24.66 -11.21 -11.57
CA PHE A 336 -23.95 -10.94 -12.82
C PHE A 336 -24.89 -10.77 -14.02
N SER A 337 -26.21 -10.67 -13.82
CA SER A 337 -27.19 -10.70 -14.91
C SER A 337 -26.96 -9.62 -15.98
N ALA A 338 -26.43 -8.47 -15.60
CA ALA A 338 -26.11 -7.37 -16.50
C ALA A 338 -24.81 -7.56 -17.28
N CYS A 339 -23.88 -8.42 -16.84
CA CYS A 339 -22.52 -8.55 -17.36
C CYS A 339 -22.49 -9.34 -18.69
N THR A 340 -22.98 -8.76 -19.78
CA THR A 340 -23.05 -9.43 -21.10
C THR A 340 -21.78 -9.27 -21.95
N GLN A 341 -20.93 -8.29 -21.59
CA GLN A 341 -19.62 -8.08 -22.21
C GLN A 341 -18.56 -9.04 -21.63
N SER A 342 -17.43 -9.18 -22.32
CA SER A 342 -16.36 -10.08 -21.89
C SER A 342 -15.82 -9.68 -20.51
N PHE A 343 -15.88 -10.58 -19.54
CA PHE A 343 -15.30 -10.32 -18.21
C PHE A 343 -14.59 -11.52 -17.58
N VAL A 344 -13.68 -11.22 -16.65
CA VAL A 344 -12.86 -12.18 -15.92
C VAL A 344 -13.02 -12.01 -14.41
N ILE A 345 -13.16 -13.14 -13.71
CA ILE A 345 -13.09 -13.21 -12.24
C ILE A 345 -11.71 -13.73 -11.84
N ASN A 346 -10.87 -12.87 -11.25
CA ASN A 346 -9.47 -13.19 -10.96
C ASN A 346 -9.26 -14.05 -9.69
N ASN A 347 -7.99 -14.37 -9.44
CA ASN A 347 -7.58 -15.24 -8.34
C ASN A 347 -8.16 -14.75 -7.02
N TYR A 348 -8.73 -15.64 -6.23
CA TYR A 348 -9.25 -15.33 -4.89
C TYR A 348 -10.33 -14.23 -4.83
N ALA A 349 -10.90 -13.80 -5.96
CA ALA A 349 -11.78 -12.64 -6.04
C ALA A 349 -12.92 -12.62 -5.01
N PHE A 350 -13.54 -13.77 -4.73
CA PHE A 350 -14.62 -13.94 -3.76
C PHE A 350 -14.25 -14.96 -2.67
N LYS A 351 -12.96 -15.23 -2.46
CA LYS A 351 -12.52 -16.20 -1.44
C LYS A 351 -13.08 -15.82 -0.06
N GLY A 352 -13.63 -16.78 0.66
CA GLY A 352 -14.12 -16.57 2.03
C GLY A 352 -15.35 -15.67 2.13
N CYS A 353 -16.15 -15.54 1.06
CA CYS A 353 -17.51 -15.02 1.15
C CYS A 353 -18.41 -16.08 1.80
N THR A 354 -18.26 -16.28 3.13
CA THR A 354 -18.82 -17.42 3.85
C THR A 354 -20.34 -17.40 4.00
N GLU A 355 -20.96 -16.22 3.90
CA GLU A 355 -22.42 -16.07 3.90
C GLU A 355 -23.04 -16.09 2.50
N LEU A 356 -22.22 -16.20 1.44
CA LEU A 356 -22.72 -16.27 0.07
C LEU A 356 -23.55 -17.53 -0.09
N THR A 357 -24.84 -17.38 -0.41
CA THR A 357 -25.80 -18.47 -0.41
C THR A 357 -26.71 -18.46 -1.64
N GLY A 358 -27.58 -19.45 -1.73
CA GLY A 358 -28.48 -19.62 -2.85
C GLY A 358 -27.74 -19.85 -4.16
N GLN A 359 -28.29 -19.28 -5.23
CA GLN A 359 -27.80 -19.46 -6.58
C GLN A 359 -26.96 -18.27 -7.04
N VAL A 360 -25.73 -18.54 -7.47
CA VAL A 360 -24.90 -17.58 -8.23
C VAL A 360 -25.11 -17.83 -9.71
N ARG A 361 -25.76 -16.90 -10.41
CA ARG A 361 -25.98 -17.00 -11.86
C ARG A 361 -24.91 -16.21 -12.60
N PHE A 362 -24.16 -16.89 -13.45
CA PHE A 362 -23.22 -16.26 -14.37
C PHE A 362 -23.90 -15.95 -15.71
N SER A 363 -23.47 -14.88 -16.35
CA SER A 363 -23.99 -14.39 -17.63
C SER A 363 -23.11 -14.84 -18.81
N SER A 364 -23.60 -14.59 -20.03
CA SER A 364 -22.91 -14.94 -21.28
C SER A 364 -21.56 -14.26 -21.47
N GLY A 365 -21.31 -13.16 -20.75
CA GLY A 365 -20.06 -12.40 -20.79
C GLY A 365 -18.87 -13.08 -20.10
N LEU A 366 -19.10 -14.06 -19.22
CA LEU A 366 -18.04 -14.66 -18.42
C LEU A 366 -17.06 -15.44 -19.32
N THR A 367 -15.78 -15.08 -19.27
CA THR A 367 -14.73 -15.73 -20.07
C THR A 367 -13.78 -16.60 -19.26
N ALA A 368 -13.49 -16.21 -18.01
CA ALA A 368 -12.62 -16.98 -17.14
C ALA A 368 -12.96 -16.80 -15.66
N ILE A 369 -12.86 -17.90 -14.90
CA ILE A 369 -12.82 -17.90 -13.44
C ILE A 369 -11.44 -18.41 -13.05
N LYS A 370 -10.65 -17.61 -12.33
CA LYS A 370 -9.26 -17.97 -12.01
C LYS A 370 -9.13 -18.74 -10.68
N LYS A 371 -7.89 -19.09 -10.32
CA LYS A 371 -7.55 -19.97 -9.20
C LYS A 371 -8.18 -19.49 -7.88
N ASN A 372 -8.82 -20.40 -7.15
CA ASN A 372 -9.44 -20.14 -5.85
C ASN A 372 -10.47 -18.98 -5.82
N ALA A 373 -11.05 -18.57 -6.96
CA ALA A 373 -11.92 -17.40 -7.03
C ALA A 373 -13.10 -17.45 -6.04
N PHE A 374 -13.72 -18.61 -5.85
CA PHE A 374 -14.85 -18.82 -4.92
C PHE A 374 -14.48 -19.78 -3.77
N ARG A 375 -13.19 -19.91 -3.45
CA ARG A 375 -12.76 -20.78 -2.37
C ARG A 375 -13.43 -20.39 -1.05
N ASP A 376 -13.83 -21.37 -0.25
CA ASP A 376 -14.48 -21.19 1.06
C ASP A 376 -15.86 -20.46 0.98
N CYS A 377 -16.57 -20.54 -0.16
CA CYS A 377 -17.97 -20.09 -0.33
C CYS A 377 -18.96 -21.21 0.03
N ASN A 378 -18.94 -21.63 1.30
CA ASN A 378 -19.50 -22.92 1.72
C ASN A 378 -21.04 -23.02 1.66
N LYS A 379 -21.76 -21.89 1.62
CA LYS A 379 -23.24 -21.84 1.66
C LYS A 379 -23.91 -21.69 0.29
N VAL A 380 -23.14 -21.59 -0.78
CA VAL A 380 -23.69 -21.53 -2.16
C VAL A 380 -24.35 -22.87 -2.44
N SER A 381 -25.63 -22.86 -2.83
CA SER A 381 -26.35 -24.08 -3.18
C SER A 381 -26.19 -24.43 -4.65
N ASN A 382 -26.02 -23.43 -5.52
CA ASN A 382 -25.85 -23.65 -6.95
C ASN A 382 -24.98 -22.58 -7.63
N PHE A 383 -23.98 -23.00 -8.39
CA PHE A 383 -23.32 -22.17 -9.39
C PHE A 383 -23.93 -22.48 -10.76
N ASP A 384 -24.65 -21.53 -11.35
CA ASP A 384 -25.33 -21.71 -12.64
C ASP A 384 -24.55 -21.07 -13.79
N PHE A 385 -24.07 -21.94 -14.68
CA PHE A 385 -23.33 -21.60 -15.90
C PHE A 385 -24.16 -21.82 -17.18
N SER A 386 -25.46 -22.10 -17.07
CA SER A 386 -26.33 -22.44 -18.22
C SER A 386 -26.40 -21.33 -19.28
N SER A 387 -26.15 -20.07 -18.88
CA SER A 387 -26.08 -18.91 -19.78
C SER A 387 -24.66 -18.58 -20.27
N CYS A 388 -23.63 -19.28 -19.79
CA CYS A 388 -22.23 -19.00 -20.15
C CYS A 388 -21.91 -19.58 -21.54
N THR A 389 -21.71 -18.69 -22.51
CA THR A 389 -21.35 -19.08 -23.90
C THR A 389 -19.89 -18.78 -24.24
N ARG A 390 -19.17 -18.05 -23.39
CA ARG A 390 -17.79 -17.60 -23.63
C ARG A 390 -16.76 -18.11 -22.62
N LEU A 391 -17.17 -18.92 -21.65
CA LEU A 391 -16.30 -19.40 -20.57
C LEU A 391 -15.30 -20.44 -21.10
N THR A 392 -14.03 -20.05 -21.19
CA THR A 392 -12.96 -20.91 -21.73
C THR A 392 -12.06 -21.48 -20.63
N GLU A 393 -11.99 -20.85 -19.46
CA GLU A 393 -11.06 -21.21 -18.40
C GLU A 393 -11.72 -21.26 -17.02
N ILE A 394 -11.48 -22.36 -16.31
CA ILE A 394 -11.76 -22.51 -14.88
C ILE A 394 -10.46 -22.91 -14.20
N GLY A 395 -9.92 -22.01 -13.38
CA GLY A 395 -8.66 -22.18 -12.69
C GLY A 395 -8.71 -23.24 -11.60
N SER A 396 -7.55 -23.77 -11.24
CA SER A 396 -7.44 -24.78 -10.20
C SER A 396 -8.07 -24.34 -8.89
N SER A 397 -8.77 -25.26 -8.22
CA SER A 397 -9.32 -25.01 -6.89
C SER A 397 -10.33 -23.85 -6.82
N ALA A 398 -10.88 -23.40 -7.96
CA ALA A 398 -11.80 -22.26 -8.04
C ALA A 398 -12.96 -22.34 -7.04
N PHE A 399 -13.46 -23.55 -6.77
CA PHE A 399 -14.60 -23.82 -5.88
C PHE A 399 -14.23 -24.72 -4.69
N THR A 400 -12.97 -24.66 -4.23
CA THR A 400 -12.53 -25.44 -3.06
C THR A 400 -13.36 -25.08 -1.84
N ASN A 401 -13.78 -26.10 -1.07
CA ASN A 401 -14.65 -25.97 0.11
C ASN A 401 -16.07 -25.42 -0.16
N CYS A 402 -16.51 -25.32 -1.42
CA CYS A 402 -17.93 -25.10 -1.75
C CYS A 402 -18.75 -26.39 -1.58
N THR A 403 -18.83 -26.89 -0.33
CA THR A 403 -19.33 -28.25 -0.04
C THR A 403 -20.81 -28.44 -0.35
N ALA A 404 -21.64 -27.40 -0.18
CA ALA A 404 -23.08 -27.43 -0.46
C ALA A 404 -23.45 -27.22 -1.94
N ALA A 405 -22.50 -26.81 -2.78
CA ALA A 405 -22.80 -26.35 -4.13
C ALA A 405 -23.02 -27.50 -5.11
N ARG A 406 -24.11 -27.40 -5.90
CA ARG A 406 -24.24 -28.05 -7.21
C ARG A 406 -23.77 -27.08 -8.32
N TYR A 407 -23.48 -27.62 -9.49
CA TYR A 407 -22.94 -26.88 -10.63
C TYR A 407 -23.78 -27.16 -11.87
N LYS A 408 -24.58 -26.19 -12.28
CA LYS A 408 -25.46 -26.35 -13.44
C LYS A 408 -24.77 -25.88 -14.71
N VAL A 409 -24.72 -26.72 -15.74
CA VAL A 409 -24.13 -26.41 -17.04
C VAL A 409 -25.08 -26.77 -18.18
N LYS A 410 -24.94 -26.09 -19.33
CA LYS A 410 -25.69 -26.44 -20.54
C LYS A 410 -25.11 -27.70 -21.19
N THR A 411 -25.98 -28.63 -21.58
CA THR A 411 -25.62 -29.87 -22.28
C THR A 411 -24.85 -29.54 -23.56
N GLY A 412 -23.71 -30.21 -23.78
CA GLY A 412 -22.86 -29.99 -24.95
C GLY A 412 -21.99 -28.73 -24.92
N SER A 413 -21.99 -27.94 -23.82
CA SER A 413 -21.18 -26.73 -23.70
C SER A 413 -19.66 -26.98 -23.49
N GLY A 414 -19.27 -28.22 -23.16
CA GLY A 414 -17.89 -28.55 -22.75
C GLY A 414 -17.49 -28.01 -21.37
N LEU A 415 -18.40 -27.34 -20.64
CA LEU A 415 -18.11 -26.77 -19.32
C LEU A 415 -17.99 -27.83 -18.23
N LYS A 416 -18.65 -28.98 -18.37
CA LYS A 416 -18.52 -30.11 -17.44
C LYS A 416 -17.06 -30.55 -17.29
N GLN A 417 -16.36 -30.77 -18.40
CA GLN A 417 -14.96 -31.17 -18.39
C GLN A 417 -14.06 -30.10 -17.79
N LYS A 418 -14.37 -28.81 -18.03
CA LYS A 418 -13.62 -27.69 -17.44
C LYS A 418 -13.82 -27.61 -15.92
N LEU A 419 -15.03 -27.84 -15.42
CA LEU A 419 -15.32 -27.89 -13.98
C LEU A 419 -14.56 -29.04 -13.30
N ILE A 420 -14.57 -30.23 -13.91
CA ILE A 420 -13.83 -31.40 -13.40
C ILE A 420 -12.32 -31.08 -13.36
N ALA A 421 -11.76 -30.52 -14.43
CA ALA A 421 -10.36 -30.08 -14.47
C ALA A 421 -10.04 -28.99 -13.43
N GLY A 422 -11.03 -28.17 -13.07
CA GLY A 422 -10.96 -27.17 -12.00
C GLY A 422 -11.05 -27.76 -10.57
N GLY A 423 -11.30 -29.07 -10.43
CA GLY A 423 -11.39 -29.78 -9.16
C GLY A 423 -12.81 -29.97 -8.61
N VAL A 424 -13.84 -29.81 -9.45
CA VAL A 424 -15.24 -30.09 -9.07
C VAL A 424 -15.53 -31.59 -9.24
N ASP A 425 -16.16 -32.19 -8.22
CA ASP A 425 -16.67 -33.57 -8.28
C ASP A 425 -17.77 -33.69 -9.35
N GLU A 426 -17.61 -34.64 -10.28
CA GLU A 426 -18.54 -34.88 -11.38
C GLU A 426 -19.98 -35.14 -10.92
N ASN A 427 -20.16 -35.74 -9.74
CA ASN A 427 -21.49 -36.07 -9.18
C ASN A 427 -22.27 -34.82 -8.72
N LYS A 428 -21.59 -33.67 -8.65
CA LYS A 428 -22.19 -32.38 -8.31
C LYS A 428 -22.53 -31.54 -9.54
N ILE A 429 -22.26 -32.02 -10.75
CA ILE A 429 -22.49 -31.28 -11.99
C ILE A 429 -23.79 -31.74 -12.64
N ASP A 430 -24.74 -30.81 -12.78
CA ASP A 430 -26.04 -31.02 -13.43
C ASP A 430 -26.00 -30.48 -14.87
N GLU A 431 -26.17 -31.37 -15.85
CA GLU A 431 -26.35 -30.98 -17.25
C GLU A 431 -27.84 -30.72 -17.52
N VAL A 432 -28.15 -29.54 -18.03
CA VAL A 432 -29.51 -29.14 -18.41
C VAL A 432 -29.59 -28.81 -19.92
N PRO A 433 -30.77 -28.88 -20.54
CA PRO A 433 -30.95 -28.53 -21.95
C PRO A 433 -30.45 -27.12 -22.34
#